data_AF-A0A7K0R6G7-F1
#
_entry.id   AF-A0A7K0R6G7-F1
#
_cell.length_a   1.000
_cell.length_b   1.000
_cell.length_c   1.000
_cell.angle_alpha   90.00
_cell.angle_beta   90.00
_cell.angle_gamma   90.00
#
_symmetry.space_group_name_H-M   'P 1'
#
loop_
_entity.id
_entity.type
_entity.pdbx_description
1 polymer ?
#
loop_
_entity_poly.entity_id
_entity_poly.type
_entity_poly.pdbx_seq_one_letter_code
_entity_poly.pdbx_strand_id
1 'polypeptide(L)'
;MSESAEQAQAALERLERIETQLDLLREEVARARDEVAAAFAAPPVSAADEEGARLVALDLVLAGTQRAVAMQRLQESFPGIDAGAALDAAAATLGG
;
A
#
# COMPACT_ATOMS: atom_id res chain seq x y z
N MET A 1 14.86 31.42 47.32
CA MET A 1 14.84 31.00 45.90
C MET A 1 13.74 31.82 45.24
N SER A 2 13.94 32.28 44.00
CA SER A 2 13.03 33.25 43.36
C SER A 2 11.81 32.57 42.73
N GLU A 3 10.63 33.16 42.88
CA GLU A 3 9.34 32.71 42.32
C GLU A 3 9.40 32.43 40.80
N SER A 4 10.23 33.19 40.07
CA SER A 4 10.50 32.98 38.65
C SER A 4 11.25 31.68 38.33
N ALA A 5 12.07 31.16 39.25
CA ALA A 5 12.80 29.91 39.05
C ALA A 5 11.88 28.69 39.28
N GLU A 6 10.96 28.79 40.22
CA GLU A 6 9.95 27.75 40.48
C GLU A 6 8.95 27.63 39.32
N GLN A 7 8.55 28.75 38.72
CA GLN A 7 7.70 28.75 37.52
C GLN A 7 8.41 28.15 36.30
N ALA A 8 9.70 28.43 36.11
CA ALA A 8 10.50 27.85 35.03
C ALA A 8 10.65 26.33 35.19
N GLN A 9 10.92 25.86 36.42
CA GLN A 9 11.02 24.43 36.73
C GLN A 9 9.69 23.70 36.46
N ALA A 10 8.56 24.27 36.90
CA ALA A 10 7.24 23.69 36.66
C ALA A 10 6.86 23.66 35.17
N ALA A 11 7.31 24.65 34.38
CA ALA A 11 7.11 24.67 32.93
C ALA A 11 7.93 23.57 32.23
N LEU A 12 9.17 23.33 32.65
CA LEU A 12 10.02 22.25 32.12
C LEU A 12 9.41 20.87 32.42
N GLU A 13 8.99 20.61 33.65
CA GLU A 13 8.33 19.35 34.02
C GLU A 13 7.01 19.12 33.26
N ARG A 14 6.34 20.20 32.83
CA ARG A 14 5.15 20.11 31.99
C ARG A 14 5.50 19.79 30.54
N LEU A 15 6.58 20.38 30.02
CA LEU A 15 7.08 20.09 28.67
C LEU A 15 7.53 18.64 28.54
N GLU A 16 8.34 18.14 29.48
CA GLU A 16 8.81 16.74 29.48
C GLU A 16 7.65 15.73 29.49
N ARG A 17 6.59 16.03 30.26
CA ARG A 17 5.37 15.20 30.25
C ARG A 17 4.64 15.24 28.92
N ILE A 18 4.55 16.41 28.28
CA ILE A 18 3.92 16.55 26.96
C ILE A 18 4.72 15.80 25.91
N GLU A 19 6.04 15.90 25.93
CA GLU A 19 6.94 15.18 25.01
C GLU A 19 6.76 13.67 25.16
N THR A 20 6.74 13.17 26.40
CA THR A 20 6.48 11.75 26.68
C THR A 20 5.11 11.30 26.14
N GLN A 21 4.06 12.10 26.34
CA GLN A 21 2.73 11.79 25.82
C GLN A 21 2.67 11.81 24.28
N LEU A 22 3.42 12.71 23.63
CA LEU A 22 3.50 12.78 22.18
C LEU A 22 4.21 11.56 21.60
N ASP A 23 5.26 11.07 22.24
CA ASP A 23 5.97 9.88 21.79
C ASP A 23 5.11 8.62 21.92
N LEU A 24 4.37 8.46 23.02
CA LEU A 24 3.38 7.38 23.15
C LEU A 24 2.29 7.45 22.06
N LEU A 25 1.77 8.65 21.78
CA LEU A 25 0.76 8.82 20.74
C LEU A 25 1.31 8.48 19.34
N ARG A 26 2.57 8.83 19.06
CA ARG A 26 3.23 8.47 17.80
C ARG A 26 3.36 6.96 17.64
N GLU A 27 3.71 6.24 18.71
CA GLU A 27 3.77 4.79 18.71
C GLU A 27 2.38 4.16 18.48
N GLU A 28 1.34 4.68 19.13
CA GLU A 28 -0.04 4.22 18.93
C GLU A 28 -0.52 4.45 17.49
N VAL A 29 -0.23 5.64 16.93
CA VAL A 29 -0.56 5.95 15.53
C VAL A 29 0.20 5.04 14.58
N ALA A 30 1.49 4.76 14.82
CA ALA A 30 2.26 3.84 14.00
C ALA A 30 1.64 2.44 14.02
N ARG A 31 1.31 1.92 15.21
CA ARG A 31 0.64 0.62 15.35
C ARG A 31 -0.71 0.58 14.64
N ALA A 32 -1.54 1.61 14.80
CA ALA A 32 -2.83 1.69 14.12
C ALA A 32 -2.68 1.73 12.59
N ARG A 33 -1.65 2.40 12.07
CA ARG A 33 -1.35 2.39 10.62
C ARG A 33 -0.95 1.00 10.14
N ASP A 34 -0.13 0.29 10.91
CA ASP A 34 0.26 -1.09 10.58
C ASP A 34 -0.93 -2.05 10.64
N GLU A 35 -1.81 -1.90 11.63
CA GLU A 35 -3.05 -2.69 11.74
C GLU A 35 -4.00 -2.44 10.57
N VAL A 36 -4.17 -1.18 10.15
CA VAL A 36 -4.95 -0.84 8.95
C VAL A 36 -4.27 -1.43 7.70
N ALA A 37 -2.95 -1.29 7.55
CA ALA A 37 -2.24 -1.87 6.42
C ALA A 37 -2.39 -3.40 6.35
N ALA A 38 -2.38 -4.08 7.50
CA ALA A 38 -2.61 -5.51 7.59
C ALA A 38 -4.07 -5.90 7.31
N ALA A 39 -5.04 -5.13 7.81
CA ALA A 39 -6.47 -5.39 7.62
C ALA A 39 -6.93 -5.14 6.18
N PHE A 40 -6.29 -4.20 5.49
CA PHE A 40 -6.53 -3.86 4.08
C PHE A 40 -5.51 -4.47 3.13
N ALA A 41 -4.59 -5.31 3.62
CA ALA A 41 -3.77 -6.14 2.76
C ALA A 41 -4.73 -7.01 1.95
N ALA A 42 -4.76 -6.80 0.63
CA ALA A 42 -5.53 -7.65 -0.26
C ALA A 42 -5.11 -9.11 0.00
N PRO A 43 -6.05 -10.07 -0.01
CA PRO A 43 -5.67 -11.48 0.06
C PRO A 43 -4.60 -11.74 -1.00
N PRO A 44 -3.56 -12.54 -0.68
CA PRO A 44 -2.53 -12.85 -1.65
C PRO A 44 -3.21 -13.40 -2.89
N VAL A 45 -2.91 -12.80 -4.05
CA VAL A 45 -3.48 -13.25 -5.31
C VAL A 45 -3.07 -14.71 -5.50
N SER A 46 -4.03 -15.57 -5.82
CA SER A 46 -3.71 -16.99 -5.93
C SER A 46 -2.81 -17.21 -7.14
N ALA A 47 -1.89 -18.18 -7.07
CA ALA A 47 -1.07 -18.55 -8.23
C ALA A 47 -1.92 -18.94 -9.45
N ALA A 48 -3.17 -19.40 -9.23
CA ALA A 48 -4.13 -19.67 -10.29
C ALA A 48 -4.68 -18.39 -10.94
N ASP A 49 -4.91 -17.34 -10.16
CA ASP A 49 -5.34 -16.03 -10.68
C ASP A 49 -4.20 -15.35 -11.44
N GLU A 50 -2.96 -15.46 -10.96
CA GLU A 50 -1.78 -14.95 -11.66
C GLU A 50 -1.59 -15.64 -13.02
N GLU A 51 -1.66 -16.97 -13.05
CA GLU A 51 -1.54 -17.72 -14.29
C GLU A 51 -2.74 -17.48 -15.22
N GLY A 52 -3.96 -17.38 -14.67
CA GLY A 52 -5.16 -17.02 -15.43
C GLY A 52 -5.05 -15.63 -16.07
N ALA A 53 -4.59 -14.64 -15.32
CA ALA A 53 -4.38 -13.29 -15.83
C ALA A 53 -3.29 -13.24 -16.91
N ARG A 54 -2.22 -14.03 -16.75
CA ARG A 54 -1.15 -14.15 -17.76
C ARG A 54 -1.68 -14.69 -19.09
N LEU A 55 -2.50 -15.74 -19.06
CA LEU A 55 -3.09 -16.33 -20.27
C LEU A 55 -4.07 -15.36 -20.95
N VAL A 56 -4.96 -14.72 -20.18
CA VAL A 56 -5.90 -13.73 -20.73
C VAL A 56 -5.17 -12.50 -21.28
N ALA A 57 -4.10 -12.03 -20.61
CA ALA A 57 -3.26 -10.96 -21.13
C ALA A 57 -2.63 -11.34 -22.48
N LEU A 58 -2.12 -12.57 -22.62
CA LEU A 58 -1.58 -13.08 -23.87
C LEU A 58 -2.64 -13.10 -24.99
N ASP A 59 -3.83 -13.62 -24.71
CA ASP A 59 -4.94 -13.64 -25.66
C ASP A 59 -5.34 -12.23 -26.12
N LEU A 60 -5.40 -11.27 -25.19
CA LEU A 60 -5.74 -9.88 -25.49
C LEU A 60 -4.69 -9.19 -26.38
N VAL A 61 -3.41 -9.44 -26.13
CA VAL A 61 -2.30 -8.92 -26.94
C VAL A 61 -2.31 -9.56 -28.33
N LEU A 62 -2.47 -10.88 -28.42
CA LEU A 62 -2.59 -11.60 -29.70
C LEU A 62 -3.79 -11.11 -30.52
N ALA A 63 -4.90 -10.81 -29.87
CA ALA A 63 -6.08 -10.23 -30.50
C ALA A 63 -5.89 -8.79 -30.97
N GLY A 64 -4.74 -8.15 -30.68
CA GLY A 64 -4.47 -6.75 -31.01
C GLY A 64 -5.38 -5.79 -30.23
N THR A 65 -5.85 -6.19 -29.05
CA THR A 65 -6.74 -5.36 -28.23
C THR A 65 -6.01 -4.10 -27.79
N GLN A 66 -6.66 -2.95 -27.89
CA GLN A 66 -6.08 -1.70 -27.39
C GLN A 66 -5.75 -1.81 -25.90
N ARG A 67 -4.57 -1.34 -25.51
CA ARG A 67 -4.04 -1.50 -24.14
C ARG A 67 -5.02 -1.06 -23.05
N ALA A 68 -5.65 0.11 -23.20
CA ALA A 68 -6.60 0.61 -22.22
C ALA A 68 -7.81 -0.33 -22.01
N VAL A 69 -8.33 -0.90 -23.10
CA VAL A 69 -9.43 -1.86 -23.07
C VAL A 69 -8.98 -3.20 -22.48
N ALA A 70 -7.78 -3.66 -22.84
CA ALA A 70 -7.19 -4.88 -22.30
C ALA A 70 -6.98 -4.78 -20.78
N MET A 71 -6.43 -3.65 -20.30
CA MET A 71 -6.23 -3.38 -18.86
C MET A 71 -7.55 -3.40 -18.09
N GLN A 72 -8.57 -2.71 -18.61
CA GLN A 72 -9.89 -2.68 -17.96
C GLN A 72 -10.48 -4.09 -17.82
N ARG A 73 -10.50 -4.87 -18.91
CA ARG A 73 -11.05 -6.24 -18.90
C ARG A 73 -10.28 -7.16 -17.95
N LEU A 74 -8.97 -7.03 -17.92
CA LEU A 74 -8.12 -7.83 -17.06
C LEU A 74 -8.35 -7.48 -15.57
N GLN A 75 -8.51 -6.19 -15.26
CA GLN A 75 -8.83 -5.72 -13.91
C GLN A 75 -10.23 -6.16 -13.43
N GLU A 76 -11.22 -6.17 -14.33
CA GLU A 76 -12.57 -6.66 -14.05
C GLU A 76 -12.58 -8.17 -13.77
N SER A 77 -11.74 -8.94 -14.48
CA SER A 77 -11.70 -10.40 -14.39
C SER A 77 -10.81 -10.91 -13.24
N PHE A 78 -9.73 -10.18 -12.92
CA PHE A 78 -8.74 -10.54 -11.91
C PHE A 78 -8.47 -9.35 -10.96
N PRO A 79 -9.44 -9.03 -10.08
CA PRO A 79 -9.31 -7.93 -9.13
C PRO A 79 -8.17 -8.23 -8.13
N GLY A 80 -7.08 -7.46 -8.21
CA GLY A 80 -5.89 -7.63 -7.39
C GLY A 80 -4.62 -7.90 -8.19
N ILE A 81 -4.74 -8.26 -9.46
CA ILE A 81 -3.60 -8.34 -10.39
C ILE A 81 -3.26 -6.94 -10.92
N ASP A 82 -1.96 -6.65 -11.03
CA ASP A 82 -1.49 -5.51 -11.82
C ASP A 82 -1.67 -5.82 -13.31
N ALA A 83 -2.77 -5.31 -13.88
CA ALA A 83 -3.10 -5.53 -15.28
C ALA A 83 -2.06 -4.96 -16.25
N GLY A 84 -1.33 -3.91 -15.86
CA GLY A 84 -0.27 -3.32 -16.68
C GLY A 84 0.92 -4.27 -16.78
N ALA A 85 1.41 -4.75 -15.62
CA ALA A 85 2.52 -5.69 -15.55
C ALA A 85 2.23 -7.00 -16.30
N ALA A 86 1.01 -7.54 -16.18
CA ALA A 86 0.61 -8.75 -16.87
C ALA A 86 0.61 -8.59 -18.42
N LEU A 87 0.14 -7.45 -18.94
CA LEU A 87 0.17 -7.17 -20.37
C LEU A 87 1.58 -6.93 -20.90
N ASP A 88 2.46 -6.31 -20.12
CA ASP A 88 3.86 -6.11 -20.49
C ASP A 88 4.61 -7.43 -20.57
N ALA A 89 4.40 -8.34 -19.60
CA ALA A 89 4.95 -9.70 -19.64
C ALA A 89 4.44 -10.50 -20.85
N ALA A 90 3.16 -10.38 -21.18
CA ALA A 90 2.56 -11.03 -22.34
C ALA A 90 3.14 -10.51 -23.66
N ALA A 91 3.27 -9.19 -23.83
CA ALA A 91 3.89 -8.59 -25.01
C ALA A 91 5.36 -8.99 -25.18
N ALA A 92 6.11 -9.05 -24.07
CA ALA A 92 7.51 -9.49 -24.08
C ALA A 92 7.67 -10.95 -24.51
N THR A 93 6.70 -11.82 -24.19
CA THR A 93 6.69 -13.24 -24.62
C THR A 93 6.55 -13.38 -26.14
N LEU A 94 5.89 -12.42 -26.80
CA LEU A 94 5.60 -12.46 -28.24
C LEU A 94 6.61 -11.69 -29.08
N GLY A 95 7.35 -10.74 -28.49
CA GLY A 95 8.34 -9.88 -29.15
C GLY A 95 9.79 -10.35 -29.03
N GLY A 96 10.03 -11.54 -28.46
CA GLY A 96 11.34 -12.18 -28.30
C GLY A 96 11.65 -13.24 -29.34
#